data_AF-A0A947FQA5-F1
#
_entry.id   AF-A0A947FQA5-F1
#
_cell.length_a   1.000
_cell.length_b   1.000
_cell.length_c   1.000
_cell.angle_alpha   90.00
_cell.angle_beta   90.00
_cell.angle_gamma   90.00
#
_symmetry.space_group_name_H-M   'P 1'
#
loop_
_entity.id
_entity.type
_entity.pdbx_description
1 polymer ?
#
loop_
_entity_poly.entity_id
_entity_poly.type
_entity_poly.pdbx_seq_one_letter_code
_entity_poly.pdbx_strand_id
1 'polypeptide(L)'
;MKFTKTALVASAAAMSLGLAACDGPQEEAMEDQAEATETAMENEADAMEDAGMEAEADAMNEAADEAEDNMEEAADEMDGM
;
A
#
# COMPACT_ATOMS: atom_id res chain seq x y z
N MET A 1 -18.99 34.48 25.39
CA MET A 1 -17.62 34.43 24.83
C MET A 1 -17.45 33.08 24.16
N LYS A 2 -16.96 33.08 22.91
CA LYS A 2 -16.89 31.91 22.02
C LYS A 2 -15.79 30.98 22.54
N PHE A 3 -16.14 29.73 22.87
CA PHE A 3 -15.18 28.68 23.18
C PHE A 3 -14.43 28.30 21.90
N THR A 4 -13.37 29.06 21.65
CA THR A 4 -12.06 28.67 21.16
C THR A 4 -12.01 27.28 20.49
N LYS A 5 -12.25 27.26 19.18
CA LYS A 5 -12.06 26.13 18.24
C LYS A 5 -10.62 25.59 18.18
N THR A 6 -9.67 26.15 18.93
CA THR A 6 -8.25 25.78 18.89
C THR A 6 -7.84 24.66 19.86
N ALA A 7 -8.75 24.15 20.70
CA ALA A 7 -8.40 23.03 21.61
C ALA A 7 -8.43 21.64 20.95
N LEU A 8 -9.05 21.47 19.78
CA LEU A 8 -9.10 20.18 19.07
C LEU A 8 -7.90 19.90 18.16
N VAL A 9 -7.05 20.90 17.91
CA VAL A 9 -5.85 20.75 17.04
C VAL A 9 -4.59 20.43 17.85
N ALA A 10 -4.65 20.49 19.19
CA ALA A 10 -3.51 20.17 20.05
C ALA A 10 -3.28 18.65 20.22
N SER A 11 -4.24 17.80 19.82
CA SER A 11 -4.12 16.34 19.97
C SER A 11 -3.48 15.64 18.77
N ALA A 12 -3.30 16.32 17.63
CA ALA A 12 -2.61 15.75 16.48
C ALA A 12 -1.08 15.77 16.66
N ALA A 13 -0.54 16.78 17.36
CA ALA A 13 0.90 16.92 17.56
C ALA A 13 1.48 15.98 18.64
N ALA A 14 0.63 15.33 19.44
CA ALA A 14 1.08 14.37 20.46
C ALA A 14 1.19 12.94 19.92
N MET A 15 0.67 12.67 18.71
CA MET A 15 0.95 11.42 18.00
C MET A 15 2.21 11.51 17.14
N SER A 16 2.66 12.72 16.76
CA SER A 16 3.85 12.89 15.92
C SER A 16 5.19 12.96 16.68
N LEU A 17 5.18 12.86 18.01
CA LEU A 17 6.42 12.66 18.80
C LEU A 17 6.56 11.22 19.35
N GLY A 18 5.64 10.32 18.98
CA GLY A 18 5.70 8.89 19.25
C GLY A 18 6.03 8.02 18.02
N LEU A 19 5.96 8.58 16.80
CA LEU A 19 6.47 7.98 15.57
C LEU A 19 7.98 8.27 15.44
N ALA A 20 8.77 7.81 16.39
CA ALA A 20 10.22 7.70 16.22
C ALA A 20 10.63 6.23 15.97
N ALA A 21 9.69 5.40 15.46
CA ALA A 21 9.78 3.94 15.43
C ALA A 21 8.78 3.29 14.43
N CYS A 22 8.51 3.91 13.29
CA CYS A 22 7.91 3.23 12.14
C CYS A 22 9.05 3.00 11.13
N ASP A 23 9.36 1.87 10.49
CA ASP A 23 9.29 0.42 10.78
C ASP A 23 8.03 -0.06 11.53
N GLY A 24 6.86 0.29 10.98
CA GLY A 24 5.57 0.12 11.65
C GLY A 24 4.72 -0.99 11.02
N PRO A 25 3.81 -1.66 11.76
CA PRO A 25 2.84 -2.63 11.23
C PRO A 25 1.83 -2.03 10.21
N GLN A 26 2.07 -0.81 9.74
CA GLN A 26 1.31 -0.10 8.72
C GLN A 26 1.99 -0.23 7.35
N GLU A 27 3.32 -0.14 7.29
CA GLU A 27 4.17 -0.41 6.11
C GLU A 27 4.07 -1.90 5.78
N GLU A 28 4.41 -2.76 6.74
CA GLU A 28 4.34 -4.23 6.62
C GLU A 28 2.92 -4.70 6.22
N ALA A 29 1.86 -4.02 6.70
CA ALA A 29 0.48 -4.35 6.31
C ALA A 29 0.07 -3.83 4.92
N MET A 30 0.75 -2.80 4.41
CA MET A 30 0.58 -2.34 3.02
C MET A 30 1.38 -3.21 2.06
N GLU A 31 2.61 -3.59 2.41
CA GLU A 31 3.40 -4.58 1.67
C GLU A 31 2.66 -5.92 1.60
N ASP A 32 2.16 -6.45 2.74
CA ASP A 32 1.32 -7.66 2.77
C ASP A 32 0.08 -7.54 1.86
N GLN A 33 -0.48 -6.33 1.73
CA GLN A 33 -1.62 -6.08 0.86
C GLN A 33 -1.22 -5.99 -0.62
N ALA A 34 -0.04 -5.43 -0.90
CA ALA A 34 0.54 -5.36 -2.24
C ALA A 34 0.83 -6.78 -2.74
N GLU A 35 1.56 -7.58 -1.98
CA GLU A 35 1.89 -8.99 -2.29
C GLU A 35 0.61 -9.83 -2.45
N ALA A 36 -0.38 -9.66 -1.57
CA ALA A 36 -1.66 -10.36 -1.72
C ALA A 36 -2.44 -9.95 -2.99
N THR A 37 -2.26 -8.73 -3.46
CA THR A 37 -2.90 -8.22 -4.69
C THR A 37 -2.17 -8.73 -5.92
N GLU A 38 -0.84 -8.67 -5.93
CA GLU A 38 0.03 -9.22 -6.98
C GLU A 38 -0.25 -10.70 -7.17
N THR A 39 -0.16 -11.50 -6.11
CA THR A 39 -0.48 -12.94 -6.16
C THR A 39 -1.90 -13.20 -6.66
N ALA A 40 -2.90 -12.40 -6.30
CA ALA A 40 -4.26 -12.58 -6.81
C ALA A 40 -4.34 -12.32 -8.32
N MET A 41 -3.59 -11.34 -8.82
CA MET A 41 -3.53 -11.00 -10.24
C MET A 41 -2.75 -12.04 -11.04
N GLU A 42 -1.60 -12.51 -10.53
CA GLU A 42 -0.82 -13.59 -11.14
C GLU A 42 -1.63 -14.88 -11.24
N ASN A 43 -2.39 -15.25 -10.20
CA ASN A 43 -3.27 -16.43 -10.26
C ASN A 43 -4.33 -16.33 -11.37
N GLU A 44 -4.80 -15.11 -11.67
CA GLU A 44 -5.74 -14.88 -12.76
C GLU A 44 -5.01 -14.86 -14.12
N ALA A 45 -3.77 -14.37 -14.17
CA ALA A 45 -2.90 -14.45 -15.33
C ALA A 45 -2.56 -15.91 -15.70
N ASP A 46 -2.22 -16.76 -14.73
CA ASP A 46 -1.99 -18.19 -14.90
C ASP A 46 -3.23 -18.88 -15.51
N ALA A 47 -4.43 -18.54 -15.02
CA ALA A 47 -5.68 -19.07 -15.57
C ALA A 47 -5.91 -18.62 -17.03
N MET A 48 -5.42 -17.43 -17.41
CA MET A 48 -5.45 -16.94 -18.78
C MET A 48 -4.40 -17.61 -19.66
N GLU A 49 -3.21 -17.89 -19.14
CA GLU A 49 -2.16 -18.65 -19.84
C GLU A 49 -2.65 -20.07 -20.14
N ASP A 50 -3.28 -20.74 -19.18
CA ASP A 50 -3.93 -22.05 -19.34
C ASP A 50 -5.07 -22.04 -20.39
N ALA A 51 -5.73 -20.88 -20.56
CA ALA A 51 -6.74 -20.67 -21.59
C ALA A 51 -6.15 -20.36 -22.98
N GLY A 52 -4.82 -20.27 -23.10
CA GLY A 52 -4.09 -19.95 -24.32
C GLY A 52 -4.06 -18.45 -24.65
N MET A 53 -4.23 -17.59 -23.65
CA MET A 53 -4.19 -16.13 -23.76
C MET A 53 -2.87 -15.56 -23.21
N GLU A 54 -1.74 -16.09 -23.68
CA GLU A 54 -0.39 -15.72 -23.21
C GLU A 54 -0.12 -14.20 -23.25
N ALA A 55 -0.56 -13.48 -24.29
CA ALA A 55 -0.31 -12.04 -24.40
C ALA A 55 -1.09 -11.21 -23.37
N GLU A 56 -2.33 -11.60 -23.06
CA GLU A 56 -3.12 -10.97 -22.01
C GLU A 56 -2.64 -11.37 -20.60
N ALA A 57 -2.15 -12.59 -20.42
CA ALA A 57 -1.52 -13.03 -19.17
C ALA A 57 -0.23 -12.24 -18.87
N ASP A 58 0.67 -12.10 -19.86
CA ASP A 58 1.88 -11.28 -19.74
C ASP A 58 1.56 -9.82 -19.38
N ALA A 59 0.55 -9.23 -20.03
CA ALA A 59 0.13 -7.86 -19.73
C ALA A 59 -0.49 -7.73 -18.32
N MET A 60 -1.11 -8.80 -17.81
CA MET A 60 -1.64 -8.82 -16.45
C MET A 60 -0.55 -8.98 -15.40
N ASN A 61 0.47 -9.79 -15.66
CA ASN A 61 1.65 -9.90 -14.80
C ASN A 61 2.42 -8.57 -14.76
N GLU A 62 2.69 -7.92 -15.90
CA GLU A 62 3.31 -6.58 -15.89
C GLU A 62 2.48 -5.56 -15.10
N ALA A 63 1.14 -5.64 -15.16
CA ALA A 63 0.27 -4.75 -14.39
C ALA A 63 0.21 -5.11 -12.89
N ALA A 64 0.47 -6.37 -12.54
CA ALA A 64 0.57 -6.83 -11.15
C ALA A 64 1.86 -6.29 -10.52
N ASP A 65 2.99 -6.48 -11.20
CA ASP A 65 4.29 -5.94 -10.81
C ASP A 65 4.22 -4.41 -10.63
N GLU A 66 3.64 -3.69 -11.61
CA GLU A 66 3.52 -2.23 -11.52
C GLU A 66 2.60 -1.81 -10.37
N ALA A 67 1.57 -2.60 -10.03
CA ALA A 67 0.70 -2.31 -8.91
C ALA A 67 1.39 -2.54 -7.55
N GLU A 68 2.17 -3.62 -7.42
CA GLU A 68 3.00 -3.90 -6.26
C GLU A 68 4.02 -2.78 -6.04
N ASP A 69 4.83 -2.47 -7.06
CA ASP A 69 5.84 -1.40 -7.02
C ASP A 69 5.24 -0.07 -6.54
N ASN A 70 4.06 0.31 -7.07
CA ASN A 70 3.39 1.56 -6.68
C ASN A 70 2.87 1.52 -5.23
N MET A 71 2.47 0.36 -4.72
CA MET A 71 1.99 0.19 -3.35
C MET A 71 3.15 0.14 -2.35
N GLU A 72 4.26 -0.51 -2.70
CA GLU A 72 5.51 -0.50 -1.93
C GLU A 72 6.08 0.93 -1.86
N GLU A 73 6.19 1.63 -2.99
CA GLU A 73 6.72 3.01 -3.01
C GLU A 73 5.84 3.97 -2.17
N ALA A 74 4.52 3.73 -2.13
CA ALA A 74 3.60 4.48 -1.27
C ALA A 74 3.74 4.10 0.22
N ALA A 75 4.04 2.83 0.53
CA ALA A 75 4.33 2.38 1.89
C ALA A 75 5.64 2.99 2.40
N ASP A 76 6.69 2.96 1.58
CA ASP A 76 7.97 3.62 1.82
C ASP A 76 7.82 5.13 2.07
N GLU A 77 6.99 5.83 1.26
CA GLU A 77 6.75 7.26 1.44
C GLU A 77 5.99 7.57 2.75
N MET A 78 5.15 6.63 3.23
CA MET A 78 4.46 6.74 4.52
C MET A 78 5.39 6.48 5.71
N ASP A 79 6.41 5.63 5.56
CA ASP A 79 7.40 5.35 6.60
C ASP A 79 8.49 6.44 6.69
N GLY A 80 8.80 7.07 5.55
CA GLY A 80 9.82 8.11 5.42
C GLY A 80 9.46 9.53 5.91
N MET A 81 8.31 9.76 6.56
CA MET A 81 7.87 11.06 7.10
C MET A 81 7.91 11.16 8.63
#